data_AF-A0A5A7VDM2-F1
#
_entry.id   AF-A0A5A7VDM2-F1
#
_cell.length_a   1.000
_cell.length_b   1.000
_cell.length_c   1.000
_cell.angle_alpha   90.00
_cell.angle_beta   90.00
_cell.angle_gamma   90.00
#
_symmetry.space_group_name_H-M   'P 1'
#
loop_
_entity.id
_entity.type
_entity.pdbx_description
1 polymer ?
#
loop_
_entity_poly.entity_id
_entity_poly.type
_entity_poly.pdbx_seq_one_letter_code
_entity_poly.pdbx_strand_id
1 'polypeptide(L)'
;MFPIIISRELNQKQEESLIEVLKKKKQAIGWTLDDIKGISPTFCMHRIILEEGAKEKIQPQRRLNPTLKEVIMKEVLKLKDVGIIYPVPDSTWVSPIHVVPKKIGMTVVKNDKGEMVRCECKMVGECA
;
A
#
# COMPACT_ATOMS: atom_id res chain seq x y z
N MET A 1 -11.68 13.69 11.16
CA MET A 1 -10.76 12.96 12.07
C MET A 1 -11.12 11.51 11.95
N PHE A 2 -10.17 10.64 11.62
CA PHE A 2 -10.44 9.20 11.48
C PHE A 2 -10.77 8.59 12.85
N PRO A 3 -11.55 7.49 12.90
CA PRO A 3 -11.83 6.81 14.15
C PRO A 3 -10.52 6.28 14.75
N ILE A 4 -10.27 6.62 16.03
CA ILE A 4 -9.12 6.16 16.79
C ILE A 4 -9.64 5.21 17.87
N ILE A 5 -9.11 4.00 17.89
CA ILE A 5 -9.41 3.01 18.93
C ILE A 5 -8.39 3.19 20.04
N ILE A 6 -8.86 3.50 21.24
CA ILE A 6 -8.04 3.64 22.45
C ILE A 6 -8.40 2.56 23.47
N SER A 7 -7.49 2.24 24.39
CA SER A 7 -7.75 1.23 25.42
C SER A 7 -8.87 1.68 26.35
N ARG A 8 -9.76 0.75 26.72
CA ARG A 8 -10.82 0.97 27.71
C ARG A 8 -10.27 1.18 29.14
N GLU A 9 -9.02 0.81 29.38
CA GLU A 9 -8.37 0.90 30.69
C GLU A 9 -7.84 2.31 31.01
N LEU A 10 -7.91 3.24 30.05
CA LEU A 10 -7.49 4.61 30.25
C LEU A 10 -8.45 5.33 31.20
N ASN A 11 -7.89 6.07 32.14
CA ASN A 11 -8.70 6.99 32.95
C ASN A 11 -8.98 8.29 32.19
N GLN A 12 -9.97 9.06 32.65
CA GLN A 12 -10.43 10.30 32.01
C GLN A 12 -9.28 11.28 31.71
N LYS A 13 -8.34 11.46 32.65
CA LYS A 13 -7.20 12.38 32.49
C LYS A 13 -6.21 11.89 31.42
N GLN A 14 -5.97 10.59 31.36
CA GLN A 14 -5.11 9.98 30.35
C GLN A 14 -5.74 10.06 28.96
N GLU A 15 -7.04 9.84 28.86
CA GLU A 15 -7.78 9.98 27.60
C GLU A 15 -7.70 11.42 27.07
N GLU A 16 -7.96 12.42 27.91
CA GLU A 16 -7.89 13.83 27.53
C GLU A 16 -6.48 14.22 27.06
N SER A 17 -5.45 13.82 27.81
CA SER A 17 -4.05 14.05 27.46
C SER A 17 -3.67 13.39 26.14
N LEU A 18 -4.09 12.14 25.92
CA LEU A 18 -3.84 11.42 24.67
C LEU A 18 -4.52 12.12 23.49
N ILE A 19 -5.77 12.54 23.63
CA ILE A 19 -6.50 13.26 22.58
C ILE A 19 -5.79 14.57 22.23
N GLU A 20 -5.29 15.31 23.22
CA GLU A 20 -4.55 16.56 22.99
C GLU A 20 -3.27 16.31 22.17
N VAL A 21 -2.49 15.29 22.54
CA VAL A 21 -1.28 14.90 21.81
C VAL A 21 -1.61 14.48 20.38
N LEU A 22 -2.63 13.65 20.18
CA LEU A 22 -3.06 13.21 18.85
C LEU A 22 -3.54 14.38 17.99
N LYS A 23 -4.27 15.35 18.58
CA LYS A 23 -4.69 16.58 17.89
C LYS A 23 -3.50 17.46 17.51
N LYS A 24 -2.47 17.54 18.38
CA LYS A 24 -1.24 18.31 18.14
C LYS A 24 -0.31 17.65 17.11
N LYS A 25 -0.30 16.32 17.05
CA LYS A 25 0.61 15.51 16.21
C LYS A 25 -0.09 14.86 15.02
N LYS A 26 -1.19 15.43 14.52
CA LYS A 26 -1.96 14.89 13.37
C LYS A 26 -1.08 14.56 12.16
N GLN A 27 -0.10 15.41 11.84
CA GLN A 27 0.79 15.23 10.69
C GLN A 27 1.78 14.06 10.84
N ALA A 28 2.07 13.63 12.07
CA ALA A 28 2.94 12.48 12.32
C ALA A 28 2.22 11.15 12.12
N ILE A 29 0.88 11.18 12.07
CA ILE A 29 0.05 9.99 11.89
C ILE A 29 -0.41 10.00 10.43
N GLY A 30 0.21 9.17 9.59
CA GLY A 30 -0.17 9.04 8.18
C GLY A 30 -1.52 8.32 8.07
N TRP A 31 -2.61 9.07 7.99
CA TRP A 31 -3.97 8.52 7.95
C TRP A 31 -4.37 8.10 6.54
N THR A 32 -3.94 8.87 5.55
CA THR A 32 -4.19 8.64 4.13
C THR A 32 -2.86 8.43 3.40
N LEU A 33 -2.91 7.87 2.19
CA LEU A 33 -1.71 7.75 1.36
C LEU A 33 -1.10 9.14 1.06
N ASP A 34 -1.93 10.17 0.90
CA ASP A 34 -1.50 11.55 0.66
C ASP A 34 -0.69 12.15 1.83
N ASP A 35 -0.94 11.67 3.06
CA ASP A 35 -0.19 12.09 4.25
C ASP A 35 1.22 11.47 4.30
N ILE A 36 1.45 10.37 3.55
CA ILE A 36 2.75 9.69 3.50
C ILE A 36 3.68 10.46 2.56
N LYS A 37 4.30 11.51 3.10
CA LYS A 37 5.36 12.24 2.40
C LYS A 37 6.60 11.35 2.35
N GLY A 38 6.90 10.81 1.17
CA GLY A 38 8.14 10.07 0.93
C GLY A 38 9.38 10.93 1.18
N ILE A 39 10.53 10.27 1.40
CA ILE A 39 11.83 10.95 1.46
C ILE A 39 12.24 11.29 0.02
N SER A 40 12.66 12.53 -0.24
CA SER A 40 13.11 12.87 -1.59
C SER A 40 14.35 12.04 -1.96
N PRO A 41 14.39 11.45 -3.17
CA PRO A 41 15.55 10.71 -3.66
C PRO A 41 16.86 11.50 -3.61
N THR A 42 16.80 12.83 -3.63
CA THR A 42 17.99 13.70 -3.50
C THR A 42 18.66 13.59 -2.13
N PHE A 43 17.91 13.27 -1.06
CA PHE A 43 18.47 13.11 0.28
C PHE A 43 18.99 11.70 0.52
N CYS A 44 18.24 10.69 0.09
CA CYS A 44 18.60 9.31 0.30
C CYS A 44 17.92 8.43 -0.75
N MET A 45 18.71 7.61 -1.43
CA MET A 45 18.22 6.49 -2.24
C MET A 45 18.79 5.21 -1.67
N HIS A 46 17.92 4.27 -1.35
CA HIS A 46 18.34 2.92 -1.06
C HIS A 46 18.84 2.26 -2.35
N ARG A 47 20.00 1.60 -2.28
CA ARG A 47 20.54 0.79 -3.38
C ARG A 47 20.46 -0.67 -2.94
N ILE A 48 19.75 -1.47 -3.72
CA ILE A 48 19.77 -2.92 -3.55
C ILE A 48 21.09 -3.42 -4.13
N ILE A 49 21.91 -4.07 -3.31
CA ILE A 49 23.17 -4.67 -3.74
C ILE A 49 22.87 -6.10 -4.16
N LEU A 50 23.22 -6.45 -5.39
CA LEU A 50 23.05 -7.80 -5.94
C LEU A 50 24.29 -8.65 -5.65
N GLU A 51 24.07 -9.96 -5.46
CA GLU A 51 25.16 -10.93 -5.35
C GLU A 51 25.90 -11.10 -6.68
N GLU A 52 27.17 -11.50 -6.60
CA GLU A 52 27.99 -11.75 -7.78
C GLU A 52 27.39 -12.90 -8.62
N GLY A 53 27.15 -12.64 -9.91
CA GLY A 53 26.53 -13.60 -10.83
C GLY A 53 24.99 -13.56 -10.87
N ALA A 54 24.34 -12.64 -10.15
CA ALA A 54 22.91 -12.41 -10.30
C ALA A 54 22.54 -12.06 -11.75
N LYS A 55 21.47 -12.68 -12.27
CA LYS A 55 20.99 -12.49 -13.65
C LYS A 55 19.61 -11.86 -13.67
N GLU A 56 19.47 -10.89 -14.57
CA GLU A 56 18.20 -10.24 -14.85
C GLU A 56 17.19 -11.26 -15.37
N LYS A 57 15.95 -11.15 -14.89
CA LYS A 57 14.89 -12.09 -15.24
C LYS A 57 13.57 -11.39 -15.45
N ILE A 58 13.01 -11.61 -16.64
CA ILE A 58 11.63 -11.26 -16.97
C ILE A 58 10.76 -12.49 -16.70
N GLN A 59 9.91 -12.41 -15.68
CA GLN A 59 8.92 -13.42 -15.41
C GLN A 59 7.59 -13.04 -16.07
N PRO A 60 6.94 -13.96 -16.81
CA PRO A 60 5.66 -13.66 -17.44
C PRO A 60 4.57 -13.44 -16.39
N GLN A 61 3.71 -12.44 -16.64
CA GLN A 61 2.59 -12.15 -15.75
C GLN A 61 1.60 -13.32 -15.72
N ARG A 62 1.15 -13.69 -14.51
CA ARG A 62 0.15 -14.74 -14.34
C ARG A 62 -1.22 -14.27 -14.84
N ARG A 63 -2.03 -15.22 -15.35
CA ARG A 63 -3.43 -14.96 -15.70
C ARG A 63 -4.21 -14.60 -14.43
N LEU A 64 -4.88 -13.46 -14.46
CA LEU A 64 -5.71 -12.97 -13.37
C LEU A 64 -7.18 -13.00 -13.79
N ASN A 65 -8.07 -13.24 -12.83
CA ASN A 65 -9.51 -13.08 -13.03
C ASN A 65 -9.81 -11.62 -13.41
N PRO A 66 -10.66 -11.33 -14.42
CA PRO A 66 -11.04 -9.96 -14.80
C PRO A 66 -11.46 -9.08 -13.63
N THR A 67 -12.28 -9.58 -12.71
CA THR A 67 -12.72 -8.82 -11.52
C THR A 67 -11.55 -8.43 -10.62
N LEU A 68 -10.58 -9.34 -10.44
CA LEU A 68 -9.36 -9.04 -9.67
C LEU A 68 -8.47 -8.06 -10.40
N LYS A 69 -8.39 -8.14 -11.74
CA LYS A 69 -7.60 -7.21 -12.56
C LYS A 69 -8.06 -5.77 -12.36
N GLU A 70 -9.37 -5.53 -12.31
CA GLU A 70 -9.93 -4.19 -12.06
C GLU A 70 -9.59 -3.66 -10.67
N VAL A 71 -9.68 -4.49 -9.64
CA VAL A 71 -9.31 -4.09 -8.27
C VAL A 71 -7.83 -3.76 -8.19
N ILE A 72 -6.96 -4.60 -8.74
CA ILE A 72 -5.52 -4.36 -8.79
C ILE A 72 -5.22 -3.05 -9.52
N MET A 73 -5.84 -2.82 -10.68
CA MET A 73 -5.59 -1.62 -11.46
C MET A 73 -6.02 -0.35 -10.71
N LYS A 74 -7.13 -0.39 -9.97
CA LYS A 74 -7.54 0.72 -9.08
C LYS A 74 -6.51 0.98 -7.98
N GLU A 75 -5.98 -0.05 -7.33
CA GLU A 75 -4.95 0.11 -6.30
C GLU A 75 -3.62 0.63 -6.86
N VAL A 76 -3.19 0.12 -8.03
CA VAL A 76 -1.99 0.60 -8.73
C VAL A 76 -2.11 2.08 -9.10
N LEU A 77 -3.27 2.49 -9.62
CA LEU A 77 -3.51 3.90 -9.96
C LEU A 77 -3.46 4.80 -8.73
N LYS A 78 -4.09 4.40 -7.62
CA LYS A 78 -4.00 5.15 -6.34
C LYS A 78 -2.55 5.36 -5.91
N LEU A 79 -1.71 4.31 -5.96
CA LEU A 79 -0.30 4.42 -5.60
C LEU A 79 0.51 5.31 -6.55
N LYS A 80 0.16 5.28 -7.84
CA LYS A 80 0.78 6.11 -8.88
C LYS A 80 0.41 7.59 -8.70
N ASP A 81 -0.86 7.88 -8.41
CA ASP A 81 -1.35 9.25 -8.26
C ASP A 81 -0.70 9.97 -7.07
N VAL A 82 -0.39 9.22 -6.00
CA VAL A 82 0.34 9.72 -4.82
C VAL A 82 1.86 9.77 -5.06
N GLY A 83 2.35 9.19 -6.16
CA GLY A 83 3.78 9.20 -6.52
C GLY A 83 4.63 8.19 -5.73
N ILE A 84 4.01 7.18 -5.11
CA ILE A 84 4.73 6.08 -4.44
C ILE A 84 5.38 5.17 -5.49
N ILE A 85 4.70 4.96 -6.62
CA ILE A 85 5.22 4.22 -7.77
C ILE A 85 5.23 5.10 -9.02
N TYR A 86 6.14 4.82 -9.94
CA TYR A 86 6.27 5.52 -11.22
C TYR A 86 6.54 4.52 -12.35
N PRO A 87 6.16 4.86 -13.59
CA PRO A 87 6.44 3.99 -14.74
C PRO A 87 7.95 3.93 -15.02
N VAL A 88 8.47 2.72 -15.19
CA VAL A 88 9.84 2.47 -15.65
C VAL A 88 9.76 1.93 -17.08
N PRO A 89 10.39 2.58 -18.06
CA PRO A 89 10.44 2.06 -19.42
C PRO A 89 11.37 0.84 -19.48
N ASP A 90 10.93 -0.21 -20.19
CA ASP A 90 11.74 -1.36 -20.63
C ASP A 90 12.64 -2.01 -19.56
N SER A 91 12.08 -2.31 -18.38
CA SER A 91 12.81 -3.03 -17.33
C SER A 91 13.15 -4.47 -17.74
N THR A 92 14.40 -4.86 -17.56
CA THR A 92 14.88 -6.24 -17.70
C THR A 92 14.57 -7.11 -16.48
N TRP A 93 14.15 -6.48 -15.37
CA TRP A 93 13.69 -7.12 -14.15
C TRP A 93 12.17 -7.01 -14.06
N VAL A 94 11.47 -8.14 -14.20
CA VAL A 94 10.01 -8.18 -14.09
C VAL A 94 9.60 -9.37 -13.24
N SER A 95 8.86 -9.11 -12.18
CA SER A 95 8.18 -10.12 -11.37
C SER A 95 6.67 -10.04 -11.56
N PRO A 96 5.96 -11.18 -11.48
CA PRO A 96 4.52 -11.19 -11.67
C PRO A 96 3.82 -10.63 -10.42
N ILE A 97 2.74 -9.87 -10.63
CA ILE A 97 1.92 -9.36 -9.54
C ILE A 97 1.23 -10.54 -8.83
N HIS A 98 1.40 -10.61 -7.51
CA HIS A 98 0.72 -11.58 -6.66
C HIS A 98 -0.38 -10.91 -5.82
N VAL A 99 -1.58 -11.50 -5.83
CA VAL A 99 -2.73 -11.03 -5.05
C VAL A 99 -2.86 -11.85 -3.79
N VAL A 100 -2.76 -11.20 -2.64
CA VAL A 100 -2.96 -11.83 -1.33
C VAL A 100 -4.17 -11.17 -0.65
N PRO A 101 -5.22 -11.93 -0.32
CA PRO A 101 -6.33 -11.41 0.48
C PRO A 101 -5.85 -11.00 1.87
N LYS A 102 -6.13 -9.77 2.31
CA LYS A 102 -5.84 -9.35 3.69
C LYS A 102 -6.86 -9.94 4.67
N LYS A 103 -6.38 -10.32 5.87
CA LYS A 103 -7.21 -10.89 6.94
C LYS A 103 -8.06 -9.86 7.71
N ILE A 104 -7.64 -8.59 7.83
CA ILE A 104 -8.16 -7.66 8.89
C ILE A 104 -8.61 -6.26 8.36
N GLY A 105 -8.63 -6.01 7.06
CA GLY A 105 -9.15 -4.75 6.49
C GLY A 105 -10.00 -5.07 5.27
N MET A 106 -11.33 -5.02 5.42
CA MET A 106 -12.27 -5.44 4.38
C MET A 106 -12.70 -4.23 3.55
N THR A 107 -12.07 -4.01 2.41
CA THR A 107 -12.75 -3.29 1.33
C THR A 107 -13.60 -4.29 0.54
N VAL A 108 -14.91 -4.04 0.49
CA VAL A 108 -15.89 -4.87 -0.20
C VAL A 108 -16.24 -4.22 -1.52
N VAL A 109 -16.01 -4.94 -2.63
CA VAL A 109 -16.26 -4.44 -3.99
C VAL A 109 -17.42 -5.23 -4.58
N LYS A 110 -18.44 -4.55 -5.11
CA LYS A 110 -19.51 -5.22 -5.86
C LYS A 110 -18.94 -5.73 -7.19
N ASN A 111 -19.13 -7.02 -7.49
CA ASN A 111 -18.89 -7.57 -8.82
C ASN A 111 -20.04 -7.23 -9.78
N ASP A 112 -19.87 -7.61 -11.05
CA ASP A 112 -20.85 -7.40 -12.13
C ASP A 112 -22.19 -8.14 -11.90
N LYS A 113 -22.21 -9.11 -10.99
CA LYS A 113 -23.41 -9.84 -10.57
C LYS A 113 -24.09 -9.20 -9.35
N GLY A 114 -23.58 -8.06 -8.89
CA GLY A 114 -24.05 -7.37 -7.68
C GLY A 114 -23.63 -8.03 -6.37
N GLU A 115 -22.83 -9.10 -6.43
CA GLU A 115 -22.32 -9.82 -5.27
C GLU A 115 -21.13 -9.07 -4.68
N MET A 116 -21.08 -9.05 -3.35
CA MET A 116 -20.04 -8.38 -2.59
C MET A 116 -18.80 -9.26 -2.54
N VAL A 117 -17.79 -8.94 -3.37
CA VAL A 117 -16.53 -9.68 -3.44
C VAL A 117 -15.48 -9.00 -2.56
N ARG A 118 -14.83 -9.80 -1.71
CA ARG A 118 -13.78 -9.36 -0.81
C ARG A 118 -12.47 -9.19 -1.58
N CYS A 119 -12.02 -7.96 -1.81
CA CYS A 119 -10.75 -7.72 -2.49
C CYS A 119 -10.03 -6.48 -1.96
N GLU A 120 -8.98 -6.70 -1.17
CA GLU A 120 -7.86 -5.77 -1.09
C GLU A 120 -6.62 -6.50 -1.56
N CYS A 121 -5.97 -5.95 -2.58
CA CYS A 121 -4.74 -6.49 -3.14
C CYS A 121 -3.57 -5.65 -2.63
N LYS A 122 -2.63 -6.26 -1.89
CA LYS A 122 -1.31 -5.65 -1.72
C LYS A 122 -0.50 -6.00 -2.95
N MET A 123 -0.02 -4.98 -3.67
CA MET A 123 1.02 -5.19 -4.68
C MET A 123 2.31 -5.54 -3.93
N VAL A 124 2.70 -6.82 -3.97
CA VAL A 124 4.04 -7.22 -3.55
C VAL A 124 4.92 -7.09 -4.79
N GLY A 125 5.67 -5.99 -4.87
CA GLY A 125 6.72 -5.81 -5.85
C GLY A 125 8.07 -6.04 -5.18
N GLU A 126 8.76 -7.10 -5.59
CA GLU A 126 10.21 -7.31 -5.45
C GLU A 126 10.70 -7.65 -6.88
N CYS A 127 11.83 -7.21 -7.43
CA CYS A 127 13.00 -6.51 -6.92
C CYS A 127 13.33 -5.34 -7.88
N ALA A 128 13.96 -4.30 -7.35
CA ALA A 128 14.81 -3.41 -8.14
C ALA A 128 16.21 -4.02 -8.30
#